data_AF-A0A0F9KLC8-F1
#
_entry.id   AF-A0A0F9KLC8-F1
#
_cell.length_a   1.000
_cell.length_b   1.000
_cell.length_c   1.000
_cell.angle_alpha   90.00
_cell.angle_beta   90.00
_cell.angle_gamma   90.00
#
_symmetry.space_group_name_H-M   'P 1'
#
loop_
_entity.id
_entity.type
_entity.pdbx_description
1 polymer ?
#
loop_
_entity_poly.entity_id
_entity_poly.type
_entity_poly.pdbx_seq_one_letter_code
_entity_poly.pdbx_strand_id
1 'polypeptide(L)' 'MDNVRSVIRLLALFSIFFIYKAIQALLSNNMNDITLWVLITIVYVISITILFFVVKKLEKENKS' A
#
# COMPACT_ATOMS: atom_id res chain seq x y z
N MET A 1 19.87 -8.83 0.23
CA MET A 1 19.19 -7.85 1.11
C MET A 1 18.64 -6.65 0.34
N ASP A 2 19.18 -6.36 -0.86
CA ASP A 2 18.76 -5.21 -1.68
C ASP A 2 17.34 -5.35 -2.25
N ASN A 3 16.93 -6.56 -2.61
CA ASN A 3 15.58 -6.81 -3.15
C ASN A 3 14.47 -6.51 -2.14
N VAL A 4 14.63 -6.93 -0.88
CA VAL A 4 13.63 -6.65 0.19
C VAL A 4 13.56 -5.15 0.47
N ARG A 5 14.72 -4.47 0.53
CA ARG A 5 14.80 -3.01 0.70
C ARG A 5 14.16 -2.26 -0.48
N SER A 6 14.33 -2.77 -1.70
CA SER A 6 13.71 -2.24 -2.92
C SER A 6 12.18 -2.36 -2.87
N VAL A 7 11.66 -3.53 -2.47
CA VAL A 7 10.22 -3.76 -2.31
C VAL A 7 9.62 -2.83 -1.26
N ILE A 8 10.28 -2.64 -0.12
CA ILE A 8 9.82 -1.71 0.93
C ILE A 8 9.82 -0.25 0.42
N ARG A 9 10.85 0.17 -0.32
CA ARG A 9 10.86 1.49 -0.95
C ARG A 9 9.73 1.67 -1.95
N LEU A 10 9.47 0.65 -2.76
CA LEU A 10 8.38 0.68 -3.74
C LEU A 10 7.01 0.80 -3.04
N LEU A 11 6.79 0.02 -1.97
CA LEU A 11 5.58 0.10 -1.14
C LEU A 11 5.41 1.50 -0.51
N ALA A 12 6.49 2.10 -0.03
CA ALA A 12 6.45 3.45 0.51
C ALA A 12 6.11 4.50 -0.58
N LEU A 13 6.67 4.35 -1.78
CA LEU A 13 6.37 5.21 -2.92
C LEU A 13 4.89 5.11 -3.35
N PHE A 14 4.32 3.91 -3.36
CA PHE A 14 2.89 3.72 -3.61
C PHE A 14 2.02 4.39 -2.55
N SER A 15 2.35 4.28 -1.26
CA SER A 15 1.64 5.01 -0.20
C SER A 15 1.68 6.52 -0.40
N ILE A 16 2.85 7.08 -0.71
CA ILE A 16 3.00 8.52 -0.96
C ILE A 16 2.17 8.95 -2.18
N PHE A 17 2.18 8.14 -3.25
CA PHE A 17 1.41 8.40 -4.45
C PHE A 17 -0.11 8.42 -4.18
N PHE A 18 -0.63 7.47 -3.41
CA PHE A 18 -2.06 7.43 -3.08
C PHE A 18 -2.48 8.62 -2.22
N ILE A 19 -1.65 9.03 -1.25
CA ILE A 19 -1.91 10.23 -0.44
C ILE A 19 -1.95 11.47 -1.34
N TYR A 20 -0.98 11.61 -2.25
CA TYR A 20 -0.95 12.72 -3.20
C TYR A 20 -2.22 12.77 -4.06
N LYS A 21 -2.67 11.62 -4.57
CA LYS A 21 -3.89 11.53 -5.38
C LYS A 21 -5.15 11.84 -4.60
N ALA A 22 -5.24 11.41 -3.33
CA ALA A 22 -6.35 11.79 -2.46
C ALA A 22 -6.40 13.31 -2.21
N ILE A 23 -5.24 13.95 -1.97
CA ILE A 23 -5.15 15.41 -1.81
C ILE A 23 -5.53 16.13 -3.11
N GLN A 24 -5.03 15.67 -4.26
CA GLN A 24 -5.36 16.25 -5.56
C GLN A 24 -6.87 16.16 -5.84
N ALA A 25 -7.49 15.01 -5.54
CA ALA A 25 -8.91 14.80 -5.71
C ALA A 25 -9.74 15.74 -4.79
N LEU A 26 -9.32 15.88 -3.52
CA LEU A 26 -9.90 16.84 -2.57
C LEU A 26 -9.84 18.29 -3.08
N LEU A 27 -8.68 18.71 -3.60
CA LEU A 27 -8.50 20.06 -4.15
C LEU A 27 -9.36 20.31 -5.39
N SER A 28 -9.58 19.29 -6.21
CA SER A 28 -10.42 19.39 -7.42
C SER A 28 -11.93 19.32 -7.14
N ASN A 29 -12.33 19.06 -5.88
CA ASN A 29 -13.71 18.84 -5.46
C ASN A 29 -14.45 17.75 -6.28
N ASN A 30 -13.70 16.84 -6.91
CA ASN A 30 -14.23 15.77 -7.74
C ASN A 30 -14.57 14.57 -6.86
N MET A 31 -15.83 14.45 -6.43
CA MET A 31 -16.27 13.37 -5.55
C MET A 31 -15.98 11.97 -6.11
N ASN A 32 -16.07 11.76 -7.42
CA ASN A 32 -15.77 10.45 -8.02
C ASN A 32 -14.30 10.06 -7.83
N ASP A 33 -13.38 11.00 -8.07
CA ASP A 33 -11.95 10.75 -7.88
C ASP A 33 -11.63 10.53 -6.41
N ILE A 34 -12.25 11.30 -5.50
CA ILE A 34 -12.05 11.12 -4.05
C ILE A 34 -12.46 9.69 -3.65
N THR A 35 -13.67 9.26 -4.03
CA THR A 35 -14.16 7.92 -3.71
C THR A 35 -13.25 6.83 -4.29
N LEU A 36 -12.81 6.99 -5.55
CA LEU A 36 -11.95 6.02 -6.22
C LEU A 36 -10.58 5.90 -5.54
N TRP A 37 -9.91 7.02 -5.26
CA TRP A 37 -8.58 7.01 -4.62
C TRP A 37 -8.63 6.53 -3.17
N VAL A 38 -9.69 6.86 -2.42
CA VAL A 38 -9.91 6.33 -1.08
C VAL A 38 -10.12 4.81 -1.12
N LEU A 39 -10.94 4.31 -2.05
CA LEU A 39 -11.18 2.87 -2.20
C LEU A 39 -9.88 2.11 -2.52
N ILE A 40 -9.08 2.63 -3.48
CA ILE A 40 -7.77 2.06 -3.83
C ILE A 40 -6.84 2.03 -2.62
N THR A 41 -6.82 3.12 -1.83
CA THR A 41 -5.98 3.20 -0.62
C THR A 41 -6.38 2.14 0.41
N ILE A 42 -7.68 1.91 0.62
CA ILE A 42 -8.17 0.88 1.54
C ILE A 42 -7.76 -0.52 1.07
N VAL A 43 -7.98 -0.84 -0.21
CA VAL A 43 -7.61 -2.15 -0.80
C VAL A 43 -6.09 -2.37 -0.69
N TYR A 44 -5.31 -1.32 -0.88
CA TYR A 44 -3.86 -1.37 -0.74
C TYR A 44 -3.41 -1.69 0.69
N VAL A 45 -4.00 -1.05 1.70
CA VAL A 45 -3.69 -1.32 3.12
C VAL A 45 -4.04 -2.77 3.50
N ILE A 46 -5.19 -3.27 3.03
CA ILE A 46 -5.59 -4.67 3.24
C ILE A 46 -4.57 -5.61 2.60
N SER A 47 -4.15 -5.33 1.37
CA SER A 47 -3.17 -6.15 0.63
C SER A 47 -1.83 -6.23 1.36
N ILE A 48 -1.32 -5.10 1.88
CA ILE A 48 -0.10 -5.08 2.69
C ILE A 48 -0.26 -5.90 3.97
N THR A 49 -1.40 -5.77 4.64
CA THR A 49 -1.66 -6.49 5.89
C THR A 49 -1.64 -8.00 5.67
N ILE A 50 -2.30 -8.48 4.61
CA ILE A 50 -2.28 -9.90 4.24
C ILE A 50 -0.86 -10.33 3.89
N LEU A 51 -0.14 -9.56 3.07
CA LEU A 51 1.25 -9.86 2.70
C LEU A 51 2.14 -9.98 3.94
N PHE A 52 2.00 -9.09 4.92
CA PHE A 52 2.74 -9.13 6.17
C PHE A 52 2.48 -10.44 6.94
N PHE A 53 1.22 -10.86 7.05
CA PHE A 53 0.87 -12.12 7.70
C PHE A 53 1.44 -13.33 6.96
N VAL A 54 1.36 -13.34 5.62
CA VAL A 54 1.91 -14.42 4.78
C VAL A 54 3.43 -14.52 4.94
N VAL A 55 4.13 -13.39 4.84
CA VAL A 55 5.60 -13.34 5.02
C VAL A 55 5.99 -13.82 6.42
N LYS A 56 5.30 -13.35 7.46
CA LYS A 56 5.55 -13.77 8.85
C LYS A 56 5.29 -15.26 9.06
N LYS A 57 4.30 -15.84 8.39
CA LYS A 57 4.03 -17.29 8.42
C LYS A 57 5.17 -18.07 7.76
N LEU A 58 5.62 -17.65 6.58
CA LEU A 58 6.73 -18.29 5.86
C LEU A 58 8.06 -18.20 6.63
N GLU A 59 8.34 -17.09 7.31
CA GLU A 59 9.53 -16.97 8.18
C GLU A 59 9.49 -17.93 9.36
N LYS A 60 8.29 -18.23 9.88
CA LYS A 60 8.11 -19.18 10.99
C LYS A 60 8.30 -20.63 10.52
N GLU A 61 7.81 -20.96 9.32
CA GLU A 61 7.97 -22.30 8.73
C GLU A 61 9.43 -22.58 8.31
N ASN A 62 10.16 -21.60 7.77
CA ASN A 62 11.57 -21.75 7.37
C ASN A 62 12.59 -21.76 8.53
N LYS A 63 12.15 -21.53 9.77
CA LYS A 63 13.01 -21.61 10.98
C LYS A 63 12.87 -22.93 11.74
N SER A 64 12.02 -23.84 11.27
CA SER A 64 11.89 -25.21 11.79
C SER A 64 12.67 -26.20 10.94
#